data_AF-A0A060C704-F1
#
_entry.id   AF-A0A060C704-F1
#
_cell.length_a   1.000
_cell.length_b   1.000
_cell.length_c   1.000
_cell.angle_alpha   90.00
_cell.angle_beta   90.00
_cell.angle_gamma   90.00
#
_symmetry.space_group_name_H-M   'P 1'
#
loop_
_entity.id
_entity.type
_entity.pdbx_description
1 polymer ?
#
loop_
_entity_poly.entity_id
_entity_poly.type
_entity_poly.pdbx_seq_one_letter_code
_entity_poly.pdbx_strand_id
1 'polypeptide(L)' 'MKPKNFEEQMKYLHDNDYHVITQQQFDEYMSGDGTLPDRPVLITFDDGYADNYQYAYPIMKKIWYEGALFS' A
#
# COMPACT_ATOMS: atom_id res chain seq x y z
N MET A 1 -13.18 7.92 -4.22
CA MET A 1 -12.76 7.01 -5.31
C MET A 1 -13.77 5.86 -5.39
N LYS A 2 -14.21 5.37 -6.55
CA LYS A 2 -15.07 4.17 -6.57
C LYS A 2 -14.22 2.93 -6.22
N PRO A 3 -14.71 1.95 -5.43
CA PRO A 3 -13.93 0.78 -5.02
C PRO A 3 -13.26 0.02 -6.18
N LYS A 4 -13.96 -0.10 -7.32
CA LYS A 4 -13.44 -0.74 -8.54
C LYS A 4 -12.16 -0.08 -9.08
N ASN A 5 -12.05 1.24 -8.97
CA ASN A 5 -10.88 1.97 -9.46
C ASN A 5 -9.65 1.72 -8.59
N PHE A 6 -9.84 1.48 -7.29
CA PHE A 6 -8.74 1.18 -6.38
C PHE A 6 -8.19 -0.24 -6.61
N GLU A 7 -9.06 -1.24 -6.80
CA GLU A 7 -8.63 -2.61 -7.13
C GLU A 7 -7.83 -2.67 -8.45
N GLU A 8 -8.27 -1.95 -9.49
CA GLU A 8 -7.53 -1.85 -10.76
C GLU A 8 -6.16 -1.18 -10.60
N GLN A 9 -6.07 -0.13 -9.78
CA GLN A 9 -4.78 0.52 -9.45
C GLN A 9 -3.85 -0.43 -8.71
N MET A 10 -4.34 -1.17 -7.72
CA MET A 10 -3.54 -2.14 -6.97
C MET A 10 -3.07 -3.29 -7.87
N LYS A 11 -3.94 -3.80 -8.75
CA LYS A 11 -3.57 -4.81 -9.74
C LYS A 11 -2.47 -4.30 -10.68
N TYR A 12 -2.57 -3.05 -11.15
CA TYR A 12 -1.54 -2.44 -11.99
C TYR A 12 -0.19 -2.40 -11.28
N LEU A 13 -0.15 -1.99 -10.00
CA LEU A 13 1.10 -1.96 -9.23
C LEU A 13 1.72 -3.35 -9.14
N HIS A 14 0.91 -4.36 -8.80
CA HIS A 14 1.35 -5.76 -8.72
C HIS A 14 1.86 -6.29 -10.07
N ASP A 15 1.06 -6.19 -11.14
CA ASP A 15 1.40 -6.70 -12.48
C ASP A 15 2.66 -6.04 -13.07
N ASN A 16 3.00 -4.83 -12.59
CA ASN A 16 4.13 -4.07 -13.06
C ASN A 16 5.30 -4.06 -12.07
N ASP A 17 5.36 -4.99 -11.11
CA ASP A 17 6.52 -5.17 -10.23
C ASP A 17 6.84 -3.93 -9.36
N TYR A 18 5.79 -3.27 -8.86
CA TYR A 18 5.92 -2.28 -7.80
C TYR A 18 5.76 -2.95 -6.44
N HIS A 19 6.60 -2.55 -5.49
CA HIS A 19 6.61 -3.12 -4.15
C HIS A 19 6.01 -2.13 -3.18
N VAL A 20 4.82 -2.43 -2.68
CA VAL A 20 4.18 -1.52 -1.74
C VAL A 20 4.80 -1.69 -0.36
N ILE A 21 5.21 -0.58 0.25
CA ILE A 21 5.93 -0.53 1.52
C ILE A 21 5.04 -0.02 2.65
N THR A 22 5.39 -0.37 3.87
CA THR A 22 4.74 0.17 5.07
C THR A 22 5.30 1.54 5.44
N GLN A 23 4.55 2.30 6.25
CA GLN A 23 5.05 3.55 6.82
C GLN A 23 6.32 3.30 7.66
N GLN A 24 6.39 2.21 8.41
CA GLN A 24 7.59 1.85 9.18
C GLN A 24 8.82 1.64 8.28
N GLN A 25 8.68 0.90 7.17
CA GLN A 25 9.79 0.69 6.23
C GLN A 25 10.25 2.01 5.61
N PHE A 26 9.31 2.92 5.32
CA PHE A 26 9.63 4.26 4.85
C PHE A 26 10.41 5.05 5.92
N ASP A 27 9.96 5.03 7.17
CA ASP A 27 10.60 5.74 8.27
C ASP A 27 12.02 5.22 8.53
N GLU A 28 12.21 3.89 8.55
CA GLU A 28 13.52 3.23 8.68
C GLU A 28 14.46 3.58 7.51
N TYR A 29 13.94 3.64 6.28
CA TYR A 29 14.74 4.10 5.14
C TYR A 29 15.15 5.56 5.27
N MET A 30 14.24 6.43 5.74
CA MET A 30 14.50 7.86 5.92
C MET A 30 15.48 8.15 7.07
N SER A 31 15.52 7.32 8.10
CA SER A 31 16.50 7.42 9.19
C SER A 31 17.87 6.81 8.85
N GLY A 32 17.96 6.08 7.73
CA GLY A 32 19.16 5.36 7.32
C GLY A 32 19.34 4.00 8.02
N ASP A 33 18.32 3.52 8.72
CA ASP A 33 18.33 2.26 9.46
C ASP A 33 17.75 1.07 8.65
N GLY A 34 17.27 1.33 7.43
CA GLY A 34 16.63 0.32 6.57
C GLY A 34 16.90 0.52 5.08
N THR A 35 16.47 -0.47 4.28
CA THR A 35 16.49 -0.42 2.81
C THR A 35 15.09 -0.68 2.28
N LEU A 36 14.81 -0.16 1.08
CA LEU A 36 13.54 -0.41 0.40
C LEU A 36 13.74 -1.43 -0.74
N PRO A 37 12.71 -2.20 -1.08
CA PRO A 37 12.71 -3.00 -2.30
C PRO A 37 12.79 -2.09 -3.53
N ASP A 38 13.14 -2.65 -4.68
CA ASP A 38 13.11 -1.92 -5.94
C ASP A 38 11.70 -1.40 -6.24
N ARG A 39 11.60 -0.21 -6.82
CA ARG A 39 10.32 0.41 -7.22
C ARG A 39 9.30 0.48 -6.05
N PRO A 40 9.69 1.06 -4.90
CA PRO A 40 8.83 1.11 -3.74
C PRO A 40 7.66 2.08 -3.94
N VAL A 41 6.49 1.75 -3.41
CA VAL A 41 5.30 2.62 -3.40
C VAL A 41 4.76 2.70 -1.99
N LEU A 42 4.52 3.90 -1.47
CA LEU A 42 3.78 4.11 -0.23
C LEU A 42 2.37 4.59 -0.59
N ILE A 43 1.35 3.88 -0.12
CA ILE A 43 -0.05 4.27 -0.32
C ILE A 43 -0.51 5.04 0.90
N THR A 44 -0.81 6.32 0.71
CA THR A 44 -1.40 7.18 1.76
C THR A 44 -2.88 7.45 1.45
N PHE A 45 -3.67 7.62 2.50
CA PHE A 45 -5.05 8.08 2.40
C PHE A 45 -5.16 9.35 3.24
N ASP A 46 -5.38 10.49 2.60
CA ASP A 46 -5.62 11.73 3.34
C ASP A 46 -7.01 11.68 3.99
N ASP A 47 -7.07 12.04 5.28
CA ASP A 47 -8.20 11.90 6.21
C ASP A 47 -9.51 12.63 5.81
N GLY A 48 -9.54 13.27 4.64
CA GLY A 48 -10.73 13.91 4.08
C GLY A 48 -11.85 12.93 3.65
N TYR A 49 -11.59 11.63 3.70
CA TYR A 49 -12.52 10.59 3.28
C TYR A 49 -12.46 9.38 4.23
N ALA A 50 -13.01 9.53 5.44
CA ALA A 50 -13.14 8.43 6.41
C ALA A 50 -13.78 7.16 5.80
N ASP A 51 -14.65 7.32 4.79
CA ASP A 51 -15.24 6.22 4.03
C ASP A 51 -14.19 5.40 3.25
N ASN A 52 -13.10 6.01 2.78
CA ASN A 52 -12.07 5.31 2.01
C ASN A 52 -11.37 4.25 2.86
N TYR A 53 -11.16 4.49 4.15
CA TYR A 53 -10.52 3.50 5.04
C TYR A 53 -11.39 2.25 5.19
N GLN A 54 -12.71 2.42 5.35
CA GLN A 54 -13.65 1.31 5.49
C GLN A 54 -13.73 0.41 4.25
N TYR A 55 -13.56 0.95 3.05
CA TYR A 55 -13.58 0.19 1.79
C TYR A 55 -12.19 -0.24 1.30
N ALA A 56 -11.15 0.54 1.54
CA ALA A 56 -9.79 0.24 1.10
C ALA A 56 -9.16 -0.85 1.98
N TYR A 57 -9.41 -0.87 3.29
CA TYR A 57 -8.79 -1.83 4.19
C TYR A 57 -9.09 -3.30 3.83
N PRO A 58 -10.35 -3.71 3.52
CA PRO A 58 -10.63 -5.08 3.06
C PRO A 58 -10.02 -5.41 1.69
N ILE A 59 -9.94 -4.43 0.78
CA ILE A 59 -9.36 -4.61 -0.56
C ILE A 59 -7.85 -4.76 -0.46
N MET A 60 -7.20 -3.92 0.34
CA MET A 60 -5.78 -4.06 0.68
C MET A 60 -5.55 -5.44 1.28
N LYS A 61 -6.30 -5.84 2.31
CA LYS A 61 -6.15 -7.19 2.90
C LYS A 61 -6.29 -8.32 1.86
N LYS A 62 -7.27 -8.23 0.94
CA LYS A 62 -7.51 -9.25 -0.09
C LYS A 62 -6.40 -9.34 -1.14
N ILE A 63 -5.86 -8.20 -1.57
CA ILE A 63 -4.78 -8.13 -2.58
C ILE A 63 -3.43 -8.46 -1.92
N TRP A 64 -3.26 -8.13 -0.64
CA TRP A 64 -2.02 -8.27 0.10
C TRP A 64 -1.86 -9.60 0.85
N TYR A 65 -2.81 -10.54 0.71
CA TYR A 65 -2.68 -11.90 1.28
C TYR A 65 -1.50 -12.70 0.68
N GLU A 66 -0.78 -12.17 -0.32
CA GLU A 66 0.45 -12.78 -0.86
C GLU A 66 1.75 -12.09 -0.39
N GLY A 67 1.71 -10.99 0.36
CA GLY A 67 2.94 -10.36 0.83
C GLY A 67 2.73 -9.26 1.87
N ALA A 68 3.47 -9.35 2.98
CA ALA A 68 3.59 -8.40 4.08
C ALA A 68 2.47 -8.42 5.15
N LEU A 69 2.85 -8.96 6.32
CA LEU A 69 2.16 -8.83 7.60
C LEU A 69 2.06 -7.36 8.03
N PHE A 70 0.96 -6.99 8.69
CA PHE A 70 0.89 -5.83 9.57
C PHE A 70 0.92 -6.29 11.03
N SER A 71 1.70 -5.59 11.85
CA SER A 71 1.64 -5.61 13.32
C SER A 71 0.50 -4.76 13.85
#